data_AF-A0A1J3DM80-F1
#
_entry.id   AF-A0A1J3DM80-F1
#
_cell.length_a   1.000
_cell.length_b   1.000
_cell.length_c   1.000
_cell.angle_alpha   90.00
_cell.angle_beta   90.00
_cell.angle_gamma   90.00
#
_symmetry.space_group_name_H-M   'P 1'
#
loop_
_entity.id
_entity.type
_entity.pdbx_description
1 polymer ?
#
loop_
_entity_poly.entity_id
_entity_poly.type
_entity_poly.pdbx_seq_one_letter_code
_entity_poly.pdbx_strand_id
1 'polypeptide(L)'
;NTSNAMPSFNVQRYGARGDGRTDSTKPFLTAWSLACRSRDRAMVYIPRGTYLVTNLVFWGPCKNRITFKIDGTLVTPANYWSIGNSGYWILFAKVNR
;
A
#
# COMPACT_ATOMS: atom_id res chain seq x y z
N ASN A 1 4.32 30.56 7.03
CA ASN A 1 5.11 29.33 7.27
C ASN A 1 4.21 28.10 7.30
N THR A 2 3.66 27.70 6.14
CA THR A 2 2.99 26.40 6.03
C THR A 2 4.08 25.38 5.69
N SER A 3 4.44 24.53 6.65
CA SER A 3 5.20 23.33 6.34
C SER A 3 4.41 22.56 5.28
N ASN A 4 4.93 22.46 4.06
CA ASN A 4 4.33 21.66 3.00
C ASN A 4 4.60 20.18 3.32
N ALA A 5 3.96 19.70 4.39
CA ALA A 5 4.11 18.34 4.87
C ALA A 5 3.38 17.41 3.89
N MET A 6 4.15 16.58 3.19
CA MET A 6 3.61 15.56 2.30
C MET A 6 2.64 14.66 3.09
N PRO A 7 1.35 14.57 2.69
CA PRO A 7 0.40 13.70 3.35
C PRO A 7 0.91 12.25 3.42
N SER A 8 0.90 11.68 4.62
CA SER A 8 1.36 10.32 4.87
C SER A 8 0.19 9.40 5.24
N PHE A 9 -0.11 8.47 4.34
CA PHE A 9 -1.13 7.44 4.45
C PHE A 9 -0.50 6.19 5.05
N ASN A 10 -0.36 6.17 6.38
CA ASN A 10 0.17 5.03 7.12
C ASN A 10 -0.84 3.86 7.13
N VAL A 11 -0.45 2.69 6.63
CA VAL A 11 -1.30 1.50 6.51
C VAL A 11 -1.91 1.04 7.84
N GLN A 12 -1.24 1.26 8.98
CA GLN A 12 -1.76 0.91 10.31
C GLN A 12 -2.97 1.76 10.71
N ARG A 13 -3.05 3.02 10.23
CA ARG A 13 -4.24 3.88 10.44
C ARG A 13 -5.49 3.34 9.75
N TYR A 14 -5.31 2.42 8.81
CA TYR A 14 -6.39 1.75 8.08
C TYR A 14 -6.59 0.29 8.52
N GLY A 15 -5.95 -0.12 9.63
CA GLY A 15 -6.14 -1.44 10.24
C GLY A 15 -5.12 -2.50 9.84
N ALA A 16 -4.04 -2.15 9.12
CA ALA A 16 -2.95 -3.09 8.87
C ALA A 16 -2.29 -3.51 10.19
N ARG A 17 -2.03 -4.80 10.36
CA ARG A 17 -1.35 -5.34 11.56
C ARG A 17 -0.02 -5.95 11.14
N GLY A 18 1.05 -5.49 11.79
CA GLY A 18 2.42 -5.92 11.54
C GLY A 18 2.79 -7.25 12.22
N ASP A 19 1.84 -8.19 12.34
CA ASP A 19 1.98 -9.45 13.10
C ASP A 19 2.34 -10.68 12.23
N GLY A 20 2.43 -10.51 10.91
CA GLY A 20 2.72 -11.56 9.93
C GLY A 20 1.60 -12.59 9.76
N ARG A 21 0.43 -12.36 10.35
CA ARG A 21 -0.67 -13.34 10.43
C ARG A 21 -2.01 -12.77 9.96
N THR A 22 -2.31 -11.52 10.33
CA THR A 22 -3.54 -10.85 9.92
C THR A 22 -3.40 -10.35 8.49
N ASP A 23 -4.35 -10.73 7.62
CA ASP A 23 -4.40 -10.20 6.25
C ASP A 23 -4.58 -8.67 6.26
N SER A 24 -3.55 -7.98 5.77
CA SER A 24 -3.46 -6.53 5.69
C SER A 24 -3.71 -5.99 4.28
N THR A 25 -4.18 -6.83 3.34
CA THR A 25 -4.42 -6.45 1.93
C THR A 25 -5.38 -5.27 1.81
N LYS A 26 -6.56 -5.32 2.46
CA LYS A 26 -7.56 -4.25 2.40
C LYS A 26 -7.03 -2.91 2.96
N PRO A 27 -6.40 -2.86 4.16
CA PRO A 27 -5.73 -1.64 4.65
C PRO A 27 -4.72 -1.02 3.67
N PHE A 28 -3.92 -1.84 3.00
CA PHE A 28 -2.95 -1.37 1.99
C PHE A 28 -3.66 -0.74 0.78
N LEU A 29 -4.70 -1.40 0.26
CA LEU A 29 -5.50 -0.86 -0.84
C LEU A 29 -6.22 0.44 -0.45
N THR A 30 -6.70 0.55 0.80
CA THR A 30 -7.28 1.79 1.32
C THR A 30 -6.27 2.93 1.36
N ALA A 31 -5.07 2.68 1.92
CA ALA A 31 -4.01 3.68 1.97
C ALA A 31 -3.61 4.17 0.57
N TRP A 32 -3.42 3.25 -0.38
CA TRP A 32 -3.13 3.57 -1.77
C TRP A 32 -4.24 4.40 -2.42
N SER A 33 -5.50 3.98 -2.27
CA SER A 33 -6.65 4.65 -2.86
C SER A 33 -6.77 6.12 -2.42
N LEU A 34 -6.47 6.39 -1.15
CA LEU A 34 -6.47 7.74 -0.59
C LEU A 34 -5.26 8.56 -1.07
N ALA A 35 -4.06 7.97 -1.06
CA ALA A 35 -2.86 8.62 -1.59
C ALA A 35 -2.99 8.98 -3.07
N CYS A 36 -3.57 8.08 -3.86
CA CYS A 36 -3.77 8.26 -5.30
C CYS A 36 -4.79 9.36 -5.65
N ARG A 37 -5.73 9.65 -4.74
CA ARG A 37 -6.66 10.79 -4.86
C ARG A 37 -6.10 12.11 -4.32
N SER A 38 -4.92 12.12 -3.71
CA SER A 38 -4.29 13.33 -3.17
C SER A 38 -3.94 14.32 -4.28
N ARG A 39 -4.29 15.60 -4.08
CA ARG A 39 -3.87 16.69 -5.00
C ARG A 39 -2.40 17.02 -4.83
N ASP A 40 -1.86 16.85 -3.63
CA ASP A 40 -0.44 17.03 -3.33
C ASP A 40 0.33 15.74 -3.56
N ARG A 41 1.66 15.83 -3.68
CA ARG A 41 2.53 14.66 -3.56
C ARG A 41 2.20 13.96 -2.25
N ALA A 42 2.10 12.63 -2.27
CA ALA A 42 1.67 11.83 -1.12
C ALA A 42 2.65 10.70 -0.82
N MET A 43 2.62 10.17 0.40
CA MET A 43 3.32 8.95 0.80
C MET A 43 2.34 7.90 1.27
N VAL A 44 2.43 6.68 0.74
CA VAL A 44 1.90 5.48 1.42
C VAL A 44 3.03 4.93 2.28
N TYR A 45 2.80 4.86 3.59
CA TYR A 45 3.83 4.48 4.56
C TYR A 45 3.52 3.13 5.21
N ILE A 46 4.48 2.22 5.13
CA ILE A 46 4.45 0.90 5.75
C ILE A 46 5.51 0.89 6.86
N PRO A 47 5.13 1.09 8.13
CA PRO A 47 6.07 1.11 9.25
C PRO A 47 6.63 -0.28 9.55
N ARG A 48 7.62 -0.36 10.44
CA ARG A 48 8.18 -1.63 10.93
C ARG A 48 7.10 -2.61 11.40
N GLY A 49 7.34 -3.89 11.16
CA GLY A 49 6.41 -4.99 11.37
C GLY A 49 6.35 -5.91 10.15
N THR A 50 5.71 -7.07 10.28
CA THR A 50 5.53 -8.03 9.18
C THR A 50 4.07 -8.01 8.76
N TYR A 51 3.78 -7.72 7.49
CA TYR A 51 2.42 -7.60 6.99
C TYR A 51 2.13 -8.72 6.01
N LEU A 52 1.19 -9.59 6.39
CA LEU A 52 0.65 -10.59 5.48
C LEU A 52 -0.25 -9.89 4.47
N VAL A 53 0.07 -10.02 3.18
CA VAL A 53 -0.72 -9.48 2.08
C VAL A 53 -0.84 -10.52 0.96
N THR A 54 -2.02 -10.59 0.35
CA THR A 54 -2.29 -11.41 -0.83
C THR A 54 -1.89 -10.62 -2.08
N ASN A 55 -2.74 -10.55 -3.11
CA ASN A 55 -2.50 -9.69 -4.27
C ASN A 55 -2.78 -8.23 -3.94
N LEU A 56 -1.79 -7.38 -4.20
CA LEU A 56 -1.97 -5.94 -4.18
C LEU A 56 -1.99 -5.42 -5.60
N VAL A 57 -3.16 -4.95 -6.04
CA VAL A 57 -3.28 -4.22 -7.31
C VAL A 57 -3.56 -2.76 -7.01
N PHE A 58 -2.51 -1.97 -7.12
CA PHE A 58 -2.50 -0.53 -6.91
C PHE A 58 -2.85 0.19 -8.21
N TRP A 59 -4.14 0.47 -8.39
CA TRP A 59 -4.67 1.14 -9.58
C TRP A 59 -4.49 2.66 -9.52
N GLY A 60 -4.10 3.23 -10.67
CA GLY A 60 -4.24 4.65 -10.99
C GLY A 60 -5.37 4.92 -12.01
N PRO A 61 -5.37 6.08 -12.70
CA PRO A 61 -4.37 7.15 -12.63
C PRO A 61 -4.40 7.88 -11.30
N CYS A 62 -3.23 8.32 -10.84
CA CYS A 62 -3.11 9.07 -9.59
C CYS A 62 -2.95 10.55 -9.87
N LYS A 63 -3.58 11.40 -9.06
CA LYS A 63 -3.62 12.86 -9.29
C LYS A 63 -2.27 13.55 -9.10
N ASN A 64 -1.34 12.89 -8.40
CA ASN A 64 0.01 13.38 -8.19
C ASN A 64 0.95 12.21 -7.87
N ARG A 65 2.25 12.51 -7.72
CA ARG A 65 3.29 11.54 -7.38
C ARG A 65 3.05 10.94 -5.99
N ILE A 66 3.11 9.62 -5.92
CA ILE A 66 3.07 8.85 -4.66
C ILE A 66 4.46 8.29 -4.36
N THR A 67 4.90 8.43 -3.12
CA THR A 67 6.04 7.69 -2.56
C THR A 67 5.51 6.45 -1.84
N PHE A 68 5.89 5.26 -2.28
CA PHE A 68 5.55 4.02 -1.57
C PHE A 68 6.74 3.62 -0.68
N LYS A 69 6.68 3.96 0.61
CA LYS A 69 7.81 3.78 1.54
C LYS A 69 7.58 2.57 2.44
N ILE A 70 8.50 1.60 2.39
CA ILE A 70 8.46 0.38 3.18
C ILE A 70 9.63 0.35 4.16
N ASP A 71 9.32 0.47 5.46
CA ASP A 71 10.26 0.22 6.56
C ASP A 71 9.96 -1.13 7.26
N GLY A 72 8.84 -1.78 6.94
CA GLY A 72 8.45 -3.11 7.40
C GLY A 72 8.82 -4.23 6.42
N THR A 73 8.20 -5.39 6.60
CA THR A 73 8.33 -6.57 5.72
C THR A 73 6.96 -6.94 5.18
N LEU A 74 6.86 -7.21 3.88
CA LEU A 74 5.66 -7.79 3.28
C LEU A 74 5.90 -9.28 3.10
N VAL A 75 4.93 -10.10 3.50
CA VAL A 75 4.96 -11.55 3.33
C VAL A 75 3.70 -12.02 2.64
N THR A 76 3.84 -13.11 1.90
CA THR A 76 2.73 -13.78 1.22
C THR A 76 2.20 -14.93 2.07
N PRO A 77 0.92 -15.35 1.93
CA PRO A 77 0.46 -16.61 2.51
C PRO A 77 1.33 -17.79 2.06
N ALA A 78 1.50 -18.77 2.93
CA ALA A 78 2.26 -20.00 2.61
C ALA A 78 1.64 -20.76 1.42
N ASN A 79 0.32 -20.67 1.26
CA ASN A 79 -0.37 -21.21 0.10
C ASN A 79 -0.27 -20.25 -1.09
N TYR A 80 0.61 -20.55 -2.04
CA TYR A 80 0.78 -19.75 -3.26
C TYR A 80 -0.51 -19.58 -4.06
N TRP A 81 -1.42 -20.56 -4.02
CA TRP A 81 -2.73 -20.48 -4.68
C TRP A 81 -3.62 -19.36 -4.13
N SER A 82 -3.35 -18.86 -2.92
CA SER A 82 -4.04 -17.69 -2.34
C SER A 82 -3.71 -16.38 -3.05
N ILE A 83 -2.64 -16.35 -3.85
CA ILE A 83 -2.26 -15.22 -4.71
C ILE A 83 -2.93 -15.33 -6.10
N GLY A 84 -3.67 -16.43 -6.34
CA GLY A 84 -4.39 -16.68 -7.59
C GLY A 84 -3.52 -16.70 -8.85
N ASN A 85 -4.19 -16.71 -10.01
CA ASN A 85 -3.54 -16.71 -11.34
C ASN A 85 -3.31 -15.28 -11.88
N SER A 86 -3.17 -14.28 -11.00
CA SER A 86 -3.08 -12.87 -11.43
C SER A 86 -1.78 -12.55 -12.17
N GLY A 87 -0.75 -13.40 -12.07
CA GLY A 87 0.59 -13.19 -12.63
C GLY A 87 1.46 -12.21 -11.82
N TYR A 88 0.91 -11.57 -10.78
CA TYR A 88 1.61 -10.56 -9.99
C TYR A 88 1.26 -10.66 -8.50
N TRP A 89 2.27 -10.62 -7.64
CA TRP A 89 2.05 -10.45 -6.20
C TRP A 89 1.69 -9.00 -5.85
N ILE A 90 2.47 -8.03 -6.36
CA ILE A 90 2.24 -6.59 -6.20
C ILE A 90 2.32 -5.94 -7.58
N LEU A 91 1.23 -5.31 -8.02
CA LEU A 91 1.12 -4.65 -9.31
C LEU A 91 0.74 -3.18 -9.11
N PHE A 92 1.52 -2.27 -9.70
CA PHE A 92 1.18 -0.87 -9.88
C PHE A 92 0.65 -0.67 -11.30
N ALA A 93 -0.67 -0.54 -11.45
CA ALA A 93 -1.34 -0.52 -12.76
C ALA A 93 -1.83 0.89 -13.11
N LYS A 94 -1.47 1.39 -14.30
CA LYS A 94 -1.91 2.69 -14.82
C LYS A 94 -1.67 3.85 -13.85
N VAL A 95 -0.55 3.83 -13.11
CA VAL A 95 -0.17 4.87 -12.12
C VAL A 95 0.33 6.15 -12.80
N ASN A 96 0.18 6.24 -14.12
CA ASN A 96 0.59 7.36 -14.97
C ASN A 96 0.19 8.70 -14.34
N ARG A 97 1.11 9.65 -14.51
CA ARG A 97 1.19 10.94 -13.83
C ARG A 97 0.22 11.97 -14.40
#